data_AF-A0A8T5TIN4-F1
#
_entry.id   AF-A0A8T5TIN4-F1
#
_cell.length_a   1.000
_cell.length_b   1.000
_cell.length_c   1.000
_cell.angle_alpha   90.00
_cell.angle_beta   90.00
_cell.angle_gamma   90.00
#
_symmetry.space_group_name_H-M   'P 1'
#
loop_
_entity.id
_entity.type
_entity.pdbx_description
1 polymer ?
#
loop_
_entity_poly.entity_id
_entity_poly.type
_entity_poly.pdbx_seq_one_letter_code
_entity_poly.pdbx_strand_id
1 'polypeptide(L)'
;NLIINNTRNLKINHYITNRVLGTHSDGGFLGNKGFQGYGIGEVEAYKYMHTPNDTLDKIDTAILKKLCLVLTDSLEKHDSTFFE
;
A
#
# COMPACT_ATOMS: atom_id res chain seq x y z
N ASN A 1 8.49 -0.23 -8.02
CA ASN A 1 8.48 -1.43 -8.87
C ASN A 1 8.13 -2.75 -8.15
N LEU A 2 8.18 -2.83 -6.81
CA LEU A 2 7.89 -4.09 -6.07
C LEU A 2 6.44 -4.61 -6.26
N ILE A 3 5.43 -3.75 -6.10
CA ILE A 3 4.01 -4.11 -6.33
C ILE A 3 3.76 -4.51 -7.80
N ILE A 4 4.50 -3.90 -8.73
CA ILE A 4 4.37 -4.13 -10.18
C ILE A 4 5.07 -5.43 -10.60
N ASN A 5 6.07 -5.88 -9.83
CA ASN A 5 6.89 -7.07 -10.11
C ASN A 5 6.55 -8.26 -9.20
N ASN A 6 5.30 -8.36 -8.77
CA ASN A 6 4.79 -9.48 -7.99
C ASN A 6 4.97 -10.82 -8.74
N THR A 7 5.50 -11.84 -8.06
CA THR A 7 5.83 -13.17 -8.64
C THR A 7 4.60 -14.03 -8.94
N ARG A 8 3.50 -13.81 -8.21
CA ARG A 8 2.23 -14.53 -8.37
C ARG A 8 1.33 -13.96 -9.48
N ASN A 9 1.80 -12.97 -10.25
CA ASN A 9 1.04 -12.23 -11.25
C ASN A 9 -0.31 -11.66 -10.71
N LEU A 10 -0.33 -11.25 -9.43
CA LEU A 10 -1.48 -10.63 -8.79
C LEU A 10 -1.66 -9.19 -9.30
N LYS A 11 -2.87 -8.89 -9.77
CA LYS A 11 -3.27 -7.53 -10.15
C LYS A 11 -4.07 -6.88 -9.03
N ILE A 12 -3.54 -5.80 -8.49
CA ILE A 12 -4.27 -4.86 -7.64
C ILE A 12 -4.60 -3.66 -8.53
N ASN A 13 -5.86 -3.53 -8.89
CA ASN A 13 -6.37 -2.31 -9.53
C ASN A 13 -6.24 -1.20 -8.49
N HIS A 14 -5.17 -0.42 -8.60
CA HIS A 14 -4.98 0.78 -7.82
C HIS A 14 -4.92 1.93 -8.80
N TYR A 15 -5.61 3.01 -8.48
CA TYR A 15 -5.31 4.28 -9.12
C TYR A 15 -3.97 4.72 -8.57
N ILE A 16 -2.95 4.88 -9.41
CA ILE A 16 -1.70 5.54 -9.00
C ILE A 16 -2.08 6.97 -8.68
N THR A 17 -2.44 7.22 -7.43
CA THR A 17 -2.65 8.56 -6.93
C THR A 17 -1.27 9.05 -6.54
N ASN A 18 -0.64 9.78 -7.47
CA ASN A 18 0.48 10.65 -7.13
C ASN A 18 0.15 11.32 -5.80
N ARG A 19 1.11 11.32 -4.84
CA ARG A 19 0.96 11.97 -3.52
C ARG A 19 0.08 13.20 -3.70
N VAL A 20 -1.14 13.15 -3.17
CA VAL A 20 -2.04 14.29 -3.29
C VAL A 20 -1.31 15.42 -2.55
N LEU A 21 -0.92 16.47 -3.29
CA LEU A 21 -0.18 17.60 -2.74
C LEU A 21 -0.97 18.13 -1.52
N GLY A 22 -0.39 18.04 -0.33
CA GLY A 22 -1.04 18.40 0.94
C GLY A 22 -1.47 17.24 1.85
N THR A 23 -1.45 15.98 1.40
CA THR A 23 -1.69 14.83 2.30
C THR A 23 -0.51 14.60 3.22
N HIS A 24 -0.71 14.85 4.51
CA HIS A 24 0.24 14.54 5.56
C HIS A 24 0.03 13.08 5.97
N SER A 25 1.00 12.23 5.63
CA SER A 25 1.07 10.85 6.12
C SER A 25 2.40 10.64 6.83
N ASP A 26 2.50 9.60 7.63
CA ASP A 26 3.75 9.21 8.29
C ASP A 26 4.89 8.98 7.27
N GLY A 27 4.56 8.56 6.05
CA GLY A 27 5.51 8.43 4.95
C GLY A 27 6.12 9.77 4.49
N GLY A 28 5.44 10.90 4.69
CA GLY A 28 6.01 12.23 4.48
C GLY A 28 7.11 12.55 5.50
N PHE A 29 6.83 12.30 6.77
CA PHE A 29 7.78 12.48 7.87
C PHE A 29 9.01 11.57 7.73
N LEU A 30 8.81 10.28 7.42
CA LEU A 30 9.90 9.33 7.21
C LEU A 30 10.74 9.69 5.98
N GLY A 31 10.11 10.13 4.89
CA GLY A 31 10.80 10.61 3.71
C GLY A 31 11.74 11.78 4.00
N ASN A 32 11.32 12.75 4.82
CA ASN A 32 12.15 13.87 5.23
C ASN A 32 13.37 13.46 6.07
N LYS A 33 13.34 12.28 6.70
CA LYS A 33 14.49 11.69 7.41
C LYS A 33 15.39 10.83 6.50
N GLY A 34 15.14 10.82 5.20
CA GLY A 34 15.93 10.06 4.23
C GLY A 34 15.48 8.61 4.05
N PHE A 35 14.40 8.18 4.71
CA PHE A 35 13.87 6.83 4.50
C PHE A 35 13.11 6.75 3.18
N GLN A 36 13.43 5.74 2.38
CA GLN A 36 12.69 5.41 1.17
C GLN A 36 11.60 4.39 1.50
N GLY A 37 10.40 4.59 0.96
CA GLY A 37 9.28 3.70 1.20
C GLY A 37 8.09 4.01 0.31
N TYR A 38 7.08 3.14 0.38
CA TYR A 38 5.84 3.25 -0.37
C TYR A 38 4.66 3.39 0.60
N GLY A 39 3.83 4.40 0.38
CA GLY A 39 2.50 4.47 0.99
C GLY A 39 1.50 3.73 0.12
N ILE A 40 0.65 2.92 0.73
CA ILE A 40 -0.44 2.22 0.04
C ILE A 40 -1.74 2.72 0.64
N GLY A 41 -2.61 3.26 -0.21
CA GLY A 41 -3.90 3.81 0.20
C GLY A 41 -4.82 3.95 -1.01
N GLU A 42 -6.12 4.06 -0.74
CA GLU A 42 -7.15 4.26 -1.75
C GLU A 42 -7.81 5.62 -1.52
N VAL A 43 -7.75 6.51 -2.51
CA VAL A 43 -8.29 7.87 -2.39
C VAL A 43 -9.81 7.85 -2.27
N GLU A 44 -10.48 6.94 -2.97
CA GLU A 44 -11.94 6.83 -2.89
C GLU A 44 -12.43 6.40 -1.49
N ALA A 45 -11.56 5.77 -0.69
CA ALA A 45 -11.87 5.40 0.69
C ALA A 45 -11.82 6.62 1.65
N TYR A 46 -11.18 7.73 1.28
CA TYR A 46 -11.05 8.91 2.14
C TYR A 46 -12.41 9.53 2.51
N LYS A 47 -13.46 9.32 1.69
CA LYS A 47 -14.83 9.77 2.00
C LYS A 47 -15.44 9.10 3.24
N TYR A 48 -14.90 7.95 3.65
CA TYR A 48 -15.32 7.23 4.85
C TYR A 48 -14.40 7.53 6.04
N MET A 49 -13.15 7.92 5.80
CA MET A 49 -12.14 8.20 6.82
C MET A 49 -12.60 9.28 7.81
N HIS A 50 -12.38 9.04 9.10
CA HIS A 50 -12.82 9.92 10.21
C HIS A 50 -14.34 10.15 10.27
N THR A 51 -15.14 9.24 9.73
CA THR A 51 -16.59 9.27 9.85
C THR A 51 -17.11 8.02 10.57
N PRO A 52 -18.34 8.05 11.13
CA PRO A 52 -18.98 6.84 11.64
C PRO A 52 -19.23 5.75 10.58
N ASN A 53 -19.05 6.07 9.29
CA ASN A 53 -19.22 5.13 8.18
C ASN A 53 -17.93 4.36 7.83
N ASP A 54 -16.85 4.57 8.59
CA ASP A 54 -15.64 3.74 8.51
C ASP A 54 -15.90 2.38 9.19
N THR A 55 -16.64 1.53 8.49
CA THR A 55 -17.19 0.27 9.01
C THR A 55 -16.79 -0.92 8.16
N LEU A 56 -16.84 -2.12 8.75
CA LEU A 56 -16.33 -3.37 8.13
C LEU A 56 -16.96 -3.70 6.77
N ASP A 57 -18.19 -3.27 6.52
CA ASP A 57 -18.91 -3.51 5.26
C ASP A 57 -18.36 -2.70 4.08
N LYS A 58 -17.37 -1.82 4.29
CA LYS A 58 -16.64 -1.09 3.25
C LYS A 58 -15.34 -1.80 2.85
N ILE A 59 -14.98 -2.87 3.55
CA ILE A 59 -13.75 -3.63 3.30
C ILE A 59 -13.98 -4.68 2.22
N ASP A 60 -13.28 -4.56 1.09
CA ASP A 60 -13.17 -5.64 0.11
C ASP A 60 -12.09 -6.64 0.55
N THR A 61 -12.53 -7.78 1.08
CA THR A 61 -11.65 -8.86 1.54
C THR A 61 -10.81 -9.49 0.41
N ALA A 62 -11.27 -9.48 -0.84
CA ALA A 62 -10.52 -10.01 -1.96
C ALA A 62 -9.37 -9.07 -2.34
N ILE A 63 -9.59 -7.75 -2.30
CA ILE A 63 -8.53 -6.75 -2.49
C ILE A 63 -7.54 -6.82 -1.33
N LEU A 64 -8.01 -6.88 -0.08
CA LEU A 64 -7.16 -6.99 1.09
C LEU A 64 -6.25 -8.22 1.03
N LYS A 65 -6.80 -9.39 0.68
CA LYS A 65 -6.03 -10.63 0.52
C LYS A 65 -4.93 -10.48 -0.53
N LYS A 66 -5.23 -9.87 -1.68
CA LYS A 66 -4.23 -9.64 -2.74
C LYS A 66 -3.11 -8.72 -2.27
N LEU A 67 -3.45 -7.64 -1.55
CA LEU A 67 -2.47 -6.74 -0.96
C LEU A 67 -1.53 -7.47 -0.01
N CYS A 68 -2.07 -8.27 0.92
CA CYS A 68 -1.27 -9.07 1.84
C CYS A 68 -0.31 -9.99 1.09
N LEU A 69 -0.78 -10.72 0.08
CA LEU A 69 0.06 -11.64 -0.69
C LEU A 69 1.19 -10.91 -1.43
N VAL A 70 0.92 -9.74 -2.02
CA VAL A 70 1.93 -8.91 -2.69
C VAL A 70 2.99 -8.42 -1.70
N LEU A 71 2.57 -7.99 -0.50
CA LEU A 71 3.49 -7.54 0.54
C LEU A 71 4.36 -8.67 1.06
N THR A 72 3.78 -9.85 1.33
CA THR A 72 4.53 -11.04 1.73
C THR A 72 5.57 -11.42 0.69
N ASP A 73 5.19 -11.52 -0.59
CA ASP A 73 6.13 -11.84 -1.68
C ASP A 73 7.28 -10.82 -1.77
N SER A 74 6.97 -9.54 -1.56
CA SER A 74 7.97 -8.47 -1.61
C SER A 74 8.97 -8.54 -0.45
N LEU A 75 8.48 -8.84 0.75
CA LEU A 75 9.30 -8.99 1.95
C LEU A 75 10.17 -10.25 1.87
N GLU A 76 9.59 -11.41 1.52
CA GLU A 76 10.33 -12.66 1.32
C GLU A 76 11.46 -12.48 0.30
N LYS A 77 11.17 -11.80 -0.81
CA LYS A 77 12.21 -11.50 -1.81
C LYS A 77 13.30 -10.60 -1.24
N HIS A 78 12.93 -9.51 -0.57
CA HIS A 78 13.90 -8.59 0.02
C HIS A 78 14.80 -9.29 1.04
N ASP A 79 14.23 -10.11 1.91
CA ASP A 79 14.96 -10.89 2.92
C ASP A 79 15.87 -11.95 2.27
N SER A 80 15.39 -12.65 1.23
CA SER A 80 16.21 -13.63 0.50
C SER A 80 17.45 -12.99 -0.13
N THR A 81 17.32 -11.77 -0.66
CA THR A 81 18.43 -11.00 -1.22
C THR A 81 19.30 -10.30 -0.17
N PHE A 82 18.90 -10.30 1.10
CA PHE A 82 19.67 -9.68 2.19
C PHE A 82 20.82 -10.58 2.68
N PHE A 83 20.69 -11.89 2.47
CA PHE A 83 21.71 -12.88 2.85
C PHE A 83 22.66 -13.29 1.69
N GLU A 84 22.49 -12.71 0.50
CA GLU A 84 23.41 -12.83 -0.65
C GLU A 84 24.42 -11.67 -0.67
#